data_AF-A0A3Q1M7H5-F1
#
_entry.id   AF-A0A3Q1M7H5-F1
#
_cell.length_a   1.000
_cell.length_b   1.000
_cell.length_c   1.000
_cell.angle_alpha   90.00
_cell.angle_beta   90.00
_cell.angle_gamma   90.00
#
_symmetry.space_group_name_H-M   'P 1'
#
loop_
_entity.id
_entity.type
_entity.pdbx_description
1 polymer ?
#
loop_
_entity_poly.entity_id
_entity_poly.type
_entity_poly.pdbx_seq_one_letter_code
_entity_poly.pdbx_strand_id
1 'polypeptide(L)'
;MAAKGAYGSHLKMESELERCRAEGHWDRMPELVRQMQALVVLGGGGGRRGSPSAGFTSLDTDDLGKLLLAEALLEQCLKGNHATIKDSIPLLEKNEPKMNEARNHLSSILNHGKLPPQYLCEAMLILGKLHYVEGSYRDAISMYARAGIDDMSMENKPLYQMRLLAEAFVIKARLQLLGGTQARWSEVLQGRPLPGTPAQLHCFPPPPDREGGGSDHLF
;
A
#
# COMPACT_ATOMS: atom_id res chain seq x y z
N MET A 1 34.66 -22.09 23.11
CA MET A 1 34.64 -21.35 21.83
C MET A 1 33.41 -21.71 20.96
N ALA A 2 32.17 -21.60 21.48
CA ALA A 2 30.96 -22.03 20.74
C ALA A 2 30.05 -20.87 20.27
N ALA A 3 30.25 -19.65 20.79
CA ALA A 3 29.39 -18.52 20.46
C ALA A 3 29.59 -18.00 19.02
N LYS A 4 30.76 -18.18 18.39
CA LYS A 4 31.03 -17.63 17.04
C LYS A 4 30.23 -18.30 15.91
N GLY A 5 29.75 -19.54 16.10
CA GLY A 5 29.00 -20.27 15.07
C GLY A 5 27.56 -19.78 14.89
N ALA A 6 26.87 -19.47 15.99
CA ALA A 6 25.46 -19.07 15.98
C ALA A 6 25.22 -17.66 15.39
N TYR A 7 26.12 -16.73 15.65
CA TYR A 7 26.08 -15.39 15.04
C TYR A 7 26.35 -15.46 13.52
N GLY A 8 27.22 -16.37 13.08
CA GLY A 8 27.47 -16.60 11.64
C GLY A 8 26.26 -17.17 10.91
N SER A 9 25.51 -18.08 11.53
CA SER A 9 24.26 -18.60 10.95
C SER A 9 23.14 -17.56 10.90
N HIS A 10 23.05 -16.66 11.89
CA HIS A 10 22.07 -15.58 11.90
C HIS A 10 22.33 -14.57 10.77
N LEU A 11 23.57 -14.09 10.64
CA LEU A 11 23.96 -13.16 9.58
C LEU A 11 23.75 -13.77 8.18
N LYS A 12 24.05 -15.07 8.03
CA LYS A 12 23.79 -15.79 6.78
C LYS A 12 22.30 -15.84 6.47
N MET A 13 21.44 -16.09 7.46
CA MET A 13 19.98 -16.07 7.29
C MET A 13 19.46 -14.69 6.86
N GLU A 14 19.93 -13.62 7.51
CA GLU A 14 19.55 -12.24 7.16
C GLU A 14 19.96 -11.88 5.73
N SER A 15 21.18 -12.26 5.31
CA SER A 15 21.64 -12.03 3.94
C SER A 15 20.82 -12.80 2.90
N GLU A 16 20.38 -14.02 3.23
CA GLU A 16 19.54 -14.83 2.36
C GLU A 16 18.11 -14.27 2.25
N LEU A 17 17.56 -13.72 3.34
CA LEU A 17 16.28 -13.01 3.33
C LEU A 17 16.34 -11.79 2.42
N GLU A 18 17.37 -10.95 2.58
CA GLU A 18 17.55 -9.76 1.74
C GLU A 18 17.69 -10.13 0.26
N ARG A 19 18.51 -11.14 -0.04
CA ARG A 19 18.70 -11.67 -1.40
C ARG A 19 17.39 -12.22 -1.98
N CYS A 20 16.61 -12.94 -1.18
CA CYS A 20 15.31 -13.47 -1.57
C CYS A 20 14.31 -12.34 -1.93
N ARG A 21 14.27 -11.27 -1.14
CA ARG A 21 13.44 -10.08 -1.43
C ARG A 21 13.91 -9.34 -2.69
N ALA A 22 15.23 -9.22 -2.86
CA ALA A 22 15.83 -8.52 -4.00
C ALA A 22 15.61 -9.25 -5.33
N GLU A 23 15.71 -10.59 -5.34
CA GLU A 23 15.50 -11.44 -6.51
C GLU A 23 14.02 -11.75 -6.78
N GLY A 24 13.11 -11.43 -5.84
CA GLY A 24 11.69 -11.71 -5.96
C GLY A 24 11.32 -13.18 -5.81
N HIS A 25 12.08 -13.93 -5.01
CA HIS A 25 11.85 -15.36 -4.73
C HIS A 25 10.76 -15.58 -3.68
N TRP A 26 9.58 -15.00 -3.89
CA TRP A 26 8.47 -14.95 -2.92
C TRP A 26 8.00 -16.32 -2.41
N ASP A 27 8.09 -17.36 -3.24
CA ASP A 27 7.71 -18.74 -2.86
C ASP A 27 8.61 -19.33 -1.76
N ARG A 28 9.85 -18.86 -1.63
CA ARG A 28 10.80 -19.31 -0.60
C ARG A 28 10.68 -18.51 0.71
N MET A 29 10.01 -17.35 0.68
CA MET A 29 9.93 -16.45 1.83
C MET A 29 9.29 -17.08 3.07
N PRO A 30 8.17 -17.83 2.99
CA PRO A 30 7.55 -18.40 4.18
C PRO A 30 8.44 -19.39 4.92
N GLU A 31 9.20 -20.21 4.17
CA GLU A 31 10.13 -21.18 4.75
C GLU A 31 11.32 -20.49 5.43
N LEU A 32 11.85 -19.41 4.84
CA LEU A 32 12.92 -18.62 5.46
C LEU A 32 12.45 -17.90 6.75
N VAL A 33 11.24 -17.34 6.74
CA VAL A 33 10.64 -16.71 7.93
C VAL A 33 10.46 -17.74 9.05
N ARG A 34 9.99 -18.94 8.73
CA ARG A 34 9.85 -20.04 9.70
C ARG A 34 11.21 -20.45 10.30
N GLN A 35 12.26 -20.51 9.49
CA GLN A 35 13.62 -20.82 9.94
C GLN A 35 14.19 -19.71 10.84
N MET A 36 13.97 -18.44 10.50
CA MET A 36 14.35 -17.29 11.32
C MET A 36 13.67 -17.33 12.70
N GLN A 37 12.36 -17.56 12.73
CA GLN A 37 11.60 -17.67 13.98
C GLN A 37 12.06 -18.87 14.83
N ALA A 38 12.34 -20.02 14.19
CA ALA A 38 12.86 -21.20 14.89
C ALA A 38 14.24 -20.99 15.51
N LEU A 39 15.12 -20.22 14.85
CA LEU A 39 16.45 -19.88 15.37
C LEU A 39 16.37 -19.00 16.63
N VAL A 40 15.38 -18.10 16.71
CA VAL A 40 15.14 -17.27 17.92
C VAL A 40 14.65 -18.12 19.09
N VAL A 41 13.78 -19.09 18.84
CA VAL A 41 13.26 -20.00 19.88
C VAL A 41 14.37 -20.90 20.45
N LEU A 42 15.30 -21.34 19.62
CA LEU A 42 16.42 -22.20 20.04
C LEU A 42 17.59 -21.43 20.68
N GLY A 43 17.74 -20.13 20.38
CA GLY A 43 18.76 -19.25 20.96
C GLY A 43 18.35 -18.53 22.25
N GLY A 44 17.06 -18.58 22.60
CA GLY A 44 16.45 -17.85 23.73
C GLY A 44 16.64 -18.52 25.09
N GLY A 45 17.87 -18.85 25.47
CA GLY A 45 18.21 -19.42 26.78
C GLY A 45 19.33 -18.64 27.45
N GLY A 46 19.12 -17.36 27.78
CA GLY A 46 20.14 -16.58 28.47
C GLY A 46 19.76 -15.14 28.76
N GLY A 47 19.08 -14.91 29.89
CA GLY A 47 19.04 -13.58 30.47
C GLY A 47 20.46 -13.16 30.88
N ARG A 48 20.96 -12.04 30.34
CA ARG A 48 21.72 -11.00 31.05
C ARG A 48 22.19 -9.87 30.11
N ARG A 49 21.60 -8.69 30.35
CA ARG A 49 22.26 -7.41 30.68
C ARG A 49 23.30 -6.85 29.69
N GLY A 50 22.91 -5.74 29.06
CA GLY A 50 23.80 -4.57 28.85
C GLY A 50 24.65 -4.59 27.59
N SER A 51 24.04 -4.31 26.44
CA SER A 51 24.76 -3.69 25.31
C SER A 51 23.78 -2.81 24.52
N PRO A 52 24.08 -1.53 24.21
CA PRO A 52 23.14 -0.62 23.54
C PRO A 52 23.05 -0.85 22.03
N SER A 53 23.81 -1.79 21.48
CA SER A 53 23.89 -2.03 20.04
C SER A 53 22.89 -3.12 19.62
N ALA A 54 21.66 -2.68 19.32
CA ALA A 54 20.72 -3.23 18.35
C ALA A 54 20.71 -4.76 18.18
N GLY A 55 20.08 -5.47 19.11
CA GLY A 55 19.63 -6.86 18.89
C GLY A 55 18.11 -6.89 18.90
N PHE A 56 17.50 -7.27 17.79
CA PHE A 56 16.05 -7.51 17.66
C PHE A 56 15.54 -8.31 18.87
N THR A 57 14.49 -7.83 19.53
CA THR A 57 13.81 -8.65 20.54
C THR A 57 13.05 -9.78 19.84
N SER A 58 12.82 -10.89 20.54
CA SER A 58 12.04 -12.03 20.00
C SER A 58 10.68 -11.62 19.42
N LEU A 59 10.08 -10.56 19.98
CA LEU A 59 8.82 -9.97 19.53
C LEU A 59 8.96 -9.17 18.22
N ASP A 60 10.11 -8.52 18.01
CA ASP A 60 10.41 -7.78 16.77
C ASP A 60 10.62 -8.75 15.59
N THR A 61 11.12 -9.96 15.85
CA THR A 61 11.28 -11.00 14.83
C THR A 61 9.95 -11.58 14.34
N ASP A 62 8.93 -11.64 15.21
CA ASP A 62 7.58 -12.09 14.83
C ASP A 62 6.89 -11.07 13.91
N ASP A 63 6.90 -9.79 14.28
CA ASP A 63 6.32 -8.72 13.47
C ASP A 63 7.12 -8.49 12.17
N LEU A 64 8.45 -8.68 12.17
CA LEU A 64 9.26 -8.71 10.96
C LEU A 64 8.89 -9.90 10.07
N GLY A 65 8.67 -11.07 10.65
CA GLY A 65 8.20 -12.25 9.91
C GLY A 65 6.86 -11.98 9.22
N LYS A 66 5.90 -11.37 9.93
CA LYS A 66 4.61 -10.95 9.34
C LYS A 66 4.79 -9.94 8.21
N LEU A 67 5.73 -8.99 8.33
CA LEU A 67 6.02 -8.01 7.29
C LEU A 67 6.47 -8.71 5.99
N LEU A 68 7.42 -9.64 6.12
CA LEU A 68 7.98 -10.39 5.00
C LEU A 68 6.94 -11.32 4.34
N LEU A 69 6.09 -11.96 5.15
CA LEU A 69 4.97 -12.77 4.66
C LEU A 69 3.95 -11.90 3.92
N ALA A 70 3.60 -10.73 4.45
CA ALA A 70 2.67 -9.83 3.80
C ALA A 70 3.18 -9.34 2.44
N GLU A 71 4.47 -8.99 2.35
CA GLU A 71 5.10 -8.63 1.07
C GLU A 71 5.02 -9.80 0.08
N ALA A 72 5.42 -11.00 0.49
CA ALA A 72 5.42 -12.17 -0.39
C ALA A 72 4.00 -12.53 -0.89
N LEU A 73 3.00 -12.49 -0.01
CA LEU A 73 1.60 -12.74 -0.36
C LEU A 73 1.07 -11.71 -1.36
N LEU A 74 1.37 -10.43 -1.14
CA LEU A 74 0.99 -9.37 -2.07
C LEU A 74 1.66 -9.57 -3.42
N GLU A 75 2.98 -9.77 -3.47
CA GLU A 75 3.70 -9.91 -4.74
C GLU A 75 3.28 -11.17 -5.52
N GLN A 76 2.97 -12.27 -4.82
CA GLN A 76 2.36 -13.45 -5.46
C GLN A 76 0.97 -13.16 -6.04
N CYS A 77 0.14 -12.40 -5.31
CA CYS A 77 -1.17 -11.97 -5.78
C CYS A 77 -1.03 -11.12 -7.06
N LEU A 78 -0.08 -10.18 -7.10
CA LEU A 78 0.17 -9.33 -8.27
C LEU A 78 0.71 -10.12 -9.46
N LYS A 79 1.60 -11.10 -9.23
CA LYS A 79 2.15 -11.97 -10.27
C LYS A 79 1.06 -12.81 -10.95
N GLY A 80 0.11 -13.34 -10.17
CA GLY A 80 -1.02 -14.11 -10.69
C GLY A 80 -2.06 -13.27 -11.44
N ASN A 81 -2.16 -11.98 -11.11
CA ASN A 81 -3.19 -11.07 -11.60
C ASN A 81 -2.64 -9.97 -12.54
N HIS A 82 -1.49 -10.21 -13.19
CA HIS A 82 -0.81 -9.18 -13.98
C HIS A 82 -1.69 -8.58 -15.11
N ALA A 83 -2.57 -9.37 -15.72
CA ALA A 83 -3.45 -8.91 -16.81
C ALA A 83 -4.48 -7.88 -16.32
N THR A 84 -5.14 -8.12 -15.20
CA THR A 84 -6.20 -7.25 -14.67
C THR A 84 -5.66 -5.92 -14.15
N ILE A 85 -4.47 -5.93 -13.54
CA ILE A 85 -3.78 -4.72 -13.08
C ILE A 85 -3.37 -3.85 -14.28
N LYS A 86 -2.90 -4.47 -15.37
CA LYS A 86 -2.55 -3.76 -16.60
C LYS A 86 -3.77 -3.06 -17.23
N ASP A 87 -4.93 -3.70 -17.15
CA ASP A 87 -6.21 -3.15 -17.62
C ASP A 87 -6.86 -2.17 -16.63
N SER A 88 -6.17 -1.81 -15.54
CA SER A 88 -6.63 -0.89 -14.50
C SER A 88 -7.94 -1.33 -13.83
N ILE A 89 -8.21 -2.63 -13.80
CA ILE A 89 -9.37 -3.19 -13.09
C ILE A 89 -8.95 -3.44 -11.64
N PRO A 90 -9.59 -2.79 -10.65
CA PRO A 90 -9.25 -3.00 -9.24
C PRO A 90 -9.50 -4.45 -8.84
N LEU A 91 -8.54 -5.04 -8.13
CA LEU A 91 -8.70 -6.37 -7.56
C LEU A 91 -9.56 -6.26 -6.31
N LEU A 92 -10.78 -6.78 -6.39
CA LEU A 92 -11.68 -6.77 -5.24
C LEU A 92 -11.21 -7.78 -4.19
N GLU A 93 -11.13 -7.36 -2.94
CA GLU A 93 -10.74 -8.19 -1.78
C GLU A 93 -11.43 -9.55 -1.70
N LYS A 94 -12.67 -9.63 -2.18
CA LYS A 94 -13.51 -10.83 -2.13
C LYS A 94 -12.98 -11.97 -3.00
N ASN A 95 -12.11 -11.68 -3.97
CA ASN A 95 -11.64 -12.67 -4.93
C ASN A 95 -10.24 -13.20 -4.61
N GLU A 96 -9.47 -12.54 -3.74
CA GLU A 96 -8.07 -12.88 -3.48
C GLU A 96 -7.78 -13.03 -1.98
N PRO A 97 -7.81 -14.27 -1.43
CA PRO A 97 -7.57 -14.51 -0.01
C PRO A 97 -6.17 -14.09 0.44
N LYS A 98 -5.17 -14.16 -0.46
CA LYS A 98 -3.78 -13.77 -0.19
C LYS A 98 -3.65 -12.27 0.11
N MET A 99 -4.42 -11.44 -0.59
CA MET A 99 -4.41 -10.00 -0.38
C MET A 99 -5.02 -9.64 0.98
N ASN A 100 -6.13 -10.30 1.35
CA ASN A 100 -6.76 -10.10 2.66
C ASN A 100 -5.82 -10.51 3.81
N GLU A 101 -5.12 -11.63 3.66
CA GLU A 101 -4.13 -12.09 4.64
C GLU A 101 -2.95 -11.10 4.77
N ALA A 102 -2.41 -10.62 3.65
CA ALA A 102 -1.38 -9.57 3.65
C ALA A 102 -1.85 -8.29 4.38
N ARG A 103 -3.08 -7.86 4.15
CA ARG A 103 -3.66 -6.68 4.82
C ARG A 103 -3.77 -6.87 6.33
N ASN A 104 -4.19 -8.05 6.78
CA ASN A 104 -4.33 -8.36 8.20
C ASN A 104 -2.97 -8.32 8.90
N HIS A 105 -1.93 -8.88 8.28
CA HIS A 105 -0.56 -8.81 8.79
C HIS A 105 -0.06 -7.36 8.89
N LEU A 106 -0.18 -6.57 7.81
CA LEU A 106 0.28 -5.17 7.79
C LEU A 106 -0.48 -4.30 8.80
N SER A 107 -1.80 -4.46 8.89
CA SER A 107 -2.62 -3.73 9.85
C SER A 107 -2.23 -4.07 11.29
N SER A 108 -1.99 -5.35 11.60
CA SER A 108 -1.54 -5.76 12.93
C SER A 108 -0.18 -5.14 13.28
N ILE A 109 0.78 -5.15 12.35
CA ILE A 109 2.11 -4.55 12.55
C ILE A 109 2.01 -3.04 12.83
N LEU A 110 1.25 -2.32 12.00
CA LEU A 110 1.11 -0.86 12.13
C LEU A 110 0.34 -0.46 13.39
N ASN A 111 -0.60 -1.28 13.84
CA ASN A 111 -1.32 -1.05 15.10
C ASN A 111 -0.44 -1.33 16.33
N HIS A 112 0.46 -2.30 16.25
CA HIS A 112 1.39 -2.60 17.34
C HIS A 112 2.51 -1.55 17.44
N GLY A 113 3.03 -1.09 16.31
CA GLY A 113 4.08 -0.06 16.25
C GLY A 113 5.40 -0.46 16.91
N LYS A 114 5.67 -1.78 17.05
CA LYS A 114 6.85 -2.31 17.77
C LYS A 114 8.10 -2.35 16.90
N LEU A 115 7.93 -2.44 15.58
CA LEU A 115 9.04 -2.49 14.66
C LEU A 115 9.79 -1.15 14.59
N PRO A 116 11.10 -1.18 14.27
CA PRO A 116 11.86 0.03 13.99
C PRO A 116 11.19 0.89 12.90
N PRO A 117 11.32 2.23 12.96
CA PRO A 117 10.64 3.14 12.03
C PRO A 117 10.87 2.81 10.55
N GLN A 118 12.06 2.33 10.19
CA GLN A 118 12.37 1.89 8.82
C GLN A 118 11.42 0.79 8.32
N TYR A 119 11.12 -0.21 9.15
CA TYR A 119 10.25 -1.32 8.79
C TYR A 119 8.77 -0.95 8.89
N LEU A 120 8.41 -0.02 9.78
CA LEU A 120 7.07 0.57 9.78
C LEU A 120 6.83 1.39 8.50
N CYS A 121 7.84 2.12 8.01
CA CYS A 121 7.77 2.78 6.71
C CYS A 121 7.63 1.77 5.57
N GLU A 122 8.44 0.69 5.56
CA GLU A 122 8.28 -0.40 4.59
C GLU A 122 6.85 -0.99 4.63
N ALA A 123 6.30 -1.25 5.81
CA ALA A 123 4.95 -1.75 5.99
C ALA A 123 3.90 -0.79 5.42
N MET A 124 4.05 0.51 5.64
CA MET A 124 3.17 1.53 5.07
C MET A 124 3.26 1.59 3.54
N LEU A 125 4.46 1.46 2.95
CA LEU A 125 4.62 1.43 1.49
C LEU A 125 3.93 0.21 0.87
N ILE A 126 4.07 -0.96 1.50
CA ILE A 126 3.43 -2.22 1.04
C ILE A 126 1.91 -2.10 1.20
N LEU A 127 1.42 -1.57 2.32
CA LEU A 127 -0.02 -1.37 2.54
C LEU A 127 -0.61 -0.34 1.56
N GLY A 128 0.13 0.72 1.24
CA GLY A 128 -0.26 1.68 0.21
C GLY A 128 -0.38 1.03 -1.17
N LYS A 129 0.55 0.12 -1.52
CA LYS A 129 0.52 -0.64 -2.77
C LYS A 129 -0.70 -1.56 -2.82
N LEU A 130 -1.02 -2.21 -1.71
CA LEU A 130 -2.21 -3.05 -1.57
C LEU A 130 -3.50 -2.23 -1.78
N HIS A 131 -3.65 -1.07 -1.13
CA HIS A 131 -4.81 -0.20 -1.34
C HIS A 131 -4.93 0.36 -2.76
N TYR A 132 -3.81 0.62 -3.43
CA TYR A 132 -3.83 1.03 -4.84
C TYR A 132 -4.43 -0.08 -5.72
N VAL A 133 -4.03 -1.32 -5.48
CA VAL A 133 -4.50 -2.50 -6.22
C VAL A 133 -5.97 -2.82 -5.94
N GLU A 134 -6.44 -2.55 -4.73
CA GLU A 134 -7.86 -2.64 -4.35
C GLU A 134 -8.75 -1.54 -4.96
N GLY A 135 -8.14 -0.46 -5.47
CA GLY A 135 -8.86 0.73 -5.92
C GLY A 135 -9.19 1.73 -4.80
N SER A 136 -8.77 1.46 -3.57
CA SER A 136 -8.89 2.37 -2.40
C SER A 136 -7.81 3.46 -2.45
N TYR A 137 -7.84 4.29 -3.48
CA TYR A 137 -6.82 5.30 -3.77
C TYR A 137 -6.61 6.32 -2.65
N ARG A 138 -7.66 6.68 -1.92
CA ARG A 138 -7.58 7.63 -0.79
C ARG A 138 -6.70 7.08 0.35
N ASP A 139 -6.89 5.80 0.67
CA ASP A 139 -6.13 5.14 1.73
C ASP A 139 -4.69 4.89 1.28
N ALA A 140 -4.48 4.56 0.00
CA ALA A 140 -3.15 4.47 -0.59
C ALA A 140 -2.36 5.79 -0.44
N ILE A 141 -2.95 6.93 -0.81
CA ILE A 141 -2.34 8.26 -0.65
C ILE A 141 -2.00 8.54 0.82
N SER A 142 -2.93 8.22 1.72
CA SER A 142 -2.72 8.39 3.17
C SER A 142 -1.51 7.60 3.67
N MET A 143 -1.35 6.35 3.23
CA MET A 143 -0.20 5.53 3.62
C MET A 143 1.12 6.09 3.09
N TYR A 144 1.17 6.53 1.83
CA TYR A 144 2.39 7.11 1.25
C TYR A 144 2.78 8.45 1.89
N ALA A 145 1.78 9.27 2.27
CA ALA A 145 2.01 10.50 3.00
C ALA A 145 2.57 10.23 4.41
N ARG A 146 1.98 9.28 5.13
CA ARG A 146 2.45 8.87 6.48
C ARG A 146 3.83 8.23 6.46
N ALA A 147 4.19 7.55 5.39
CA ALA A 147 5.53 6.98 5.20
C ALA A 147 6.61 8.04 4.91
N GLY A 148 6.24 9.29 4.60
CA GLY A 148 7.19 10.34 4.28
C GLY A 148 8.01 10.04 3.03
N ILE A 149 7.39 9.49 1.98
CA ILE A 149 8.10 9.04 0.77
C ILE A 149 8.92 10.15 0.09
N ASP A 150 8.51 11.41 0.23
CA ASP A 150 9.25 12.55 -0.33
C ASP A 150 10.60 12.81 0.37
N ASP A 151 10.71 12.42 1.64
CA ASP A 151 11.89 12.65 2.47
C ASP A 151 12.86 11.45 2.45
N MET A 152 12.50 10.35 1.77
CA MET A 152 13.32 9.14 1.73
C MET A 152 14.44 9.21 0.70
N SER A 153 15.69 9.06 1.13
CA SER A 153 16.84 8.94 0.22
C SER A 153 16.88 7.57 -0.46
N MET A 154 17.38 7.50 -1.69
CA MET A 154 17.67 6.22 -2.39
C MET A 154 19.11 5.74 -2.21
N GLU A 155 19.96 6.56 -1.58
CA GLU A 155 21.40 6.32 -1.51
C GLU A 155 21.76 5.22 -0.50
N ASN A 156 22.69 4.32 -0.87
CA ASN A 156 23.18 3.22 -0.04
C ASN A 156 22.09 2.27 0.50
N LYS A 157 21.01 2.06 -0.26
CA LYS A 157 19.94 1.13 0.08
C LYS A 157 20.12 -0.24 -0.58
N PRO A 158 19.71 -1.33 0.07
CA PRO A 158 19.66 -2.65 -0.56
C PRO A 158 18.66 -2.64 -1.73
N LEU A 159 18.89 -3.54 -2.69
CA LEU A 159 18.15 -3.57 -3.95
C LEU A 159 16.62 -3.68 -3.76
N TYR A 160 16.17 -4.45 -2.77
CA TYR A 160 14.74 -4.60 -2.49
C TYR A 160 14.09 -3.28 -2.03
N GLN A 161 14.78 -2.44 -1.25
CA GLN A 161 14.25 -1.14 -0.81
C GLN A 161 14.17 -0.18 -1.98
N MET A 162 15.19 -0.17 -2.85
CA MET A 162 15.16 0.67 -4.06
C MET A 162 13.99 0.28 -4.96
N ARG A 163 13.70 -1.02 -5.13
CA ARG A 163 12.51 -1.51 -5.85
C ARG A 163 11.22 -1.00 -5.21
N LEU A 164 11.06 -1.17 -3.90
CA LEU A 164 9.86 -0.75 -3.17
C LEU A 164 9.62 0.76 -3.29
N LEU A 165 10.68 1.56 -3.16
CA LEU A 165 10.61 3.02 -3.32
C LEU A 165 10.23 3.40 -4.76
N ALA A 166 10.88 2.82 -5.76
CA ALA A 166 10.58 3.09 -7.16
C ALA A 166 9.12 2.80 -7.50
N GLU A 167 8.60 1.64 -7.06
CA GLU A 167 7.20 1.28 -7.22
C GLU A 167 6.25 2.26 -6.53
N ALA A 168 6.58 2.64 -5.29
CA ALA A 168 5.79 3.59 -4.52
C ALA A 168 5.76 4.99 -5.17
N PHE A 169 6.88 5.46 -5.73
CA PHE A 169 6.92 6.72 -6.50
C PHE A 169 6.06 6.64 -7.76
N VAL A 170 6.09 5.53 -8.50
CA VAL A 170 5.24 5.33 -9.69
C VAL A 170 3.76 5.34 -9.31
N ILE A 171 3.39 4.64 -8.25
CA ILE A 171 2.01 4.60 -7.75
C ILE A 171 1.56 5.98 -7.29
N LYS A 172 2.39 6.68 -6.51
CA LYS A 172 2.10 8.05 -6.08
C LYS A 172 1.91 8.99 -7.26
N ALA A 173 2.79 8.94 -8.27
CA ALA A 173 2.67 9.75 -9.48
C ALA A 173 1.37 9.44 -10.25
N ARG A 174 1.02 8.17 -10.39
CA ARG A 174 -0.27 7.73 -10.96
C ARG A 174 -1.45 8.28 -10.17
N LEU A 175 -1.42 8.14 -8.84
CA LEU A 175 -2.44 8.65 -7.93
C LEU A 175 -2.59 10.17 -8.00
N GLN A 176 -1.50 10.92 -8.21
CA GLN A 176 -1.55 12.38 -8.40
C GLN A 176 -2.09 12.77 -9.78
N LEU A 177 -1.77 12.02 -10.83
CA LEU A 177 -2.37 12.21 -12.16
C LEU A 177 -3.88 11.89 -12.15
N LEU A 178 -4.27 10.83 -11.46
CA LEU A 178 -5.67 10.49 -11.17
C LEU A 178 -6.32 11.50 -10.20
N GLY A 179 -5.56 12.05 -9.26
CA GLY A 179 -5.98 13.06 -8.27
C GLY A 179 -6.23 14.43 -8.89
N GLY A 180 -5.43 14.84 -9.88
CA GLY A 180 -5.68 16.02 -10.71
C GLY A 180 -6.96 15.90 -11.55
N THR A 181 -7.44 14.67 -11.77
CA THR A 181 -8.78 14.41 -12.32
C THR A 181 -9.83 14.10 -11.24
N GLN A 182 -9.47 13.94 -9.96
CA GLN A 182 -10.41 13.61 -8.90
C GLN A 182 -11.32 14.80 -8.54
N ALA A 183 -10.90 16.05 -8.72
CA ALA A 183 -11.81 17.20 -8.69
C ALA A 183 -12.98 17.01 -9.68
N ARG A 184 -12.71 16.32 -10.80
CA ARG A 184 -13.67 15.99 -11.87
C ARG A 184 -14.47 14.72 -11.58
N TRP A 185 -13.91 13.75 -10.85
CA TRP A 185 -14.62 12.50 -10.49
C TRP A 185 -15.51 12.64 -9.26
N SER A 186 -15.23 13.57 -8.34
CA SER A 186 -16.18 13.93 -7.27
C SER A 186 -17.48 14.52 -7.82
N GLU A 187 -17.45 15.21 -8.95
CA GLU A 187 -18.64 15.73 -9.64
C GLU A 187 -19.41 14.62 -10.38
N VAL A 188 -18.69 13.70 -11.04
CA VAL A 188 -19.26 12.57 -11.78
C VAL A 188 -19.89 11.52 -10.85
N LEU A 189 -19.26 11.21 -9.72
CA LEU A 189 -19.79 10.26 -8.73
C LEU A 189 -20.93 10.84 -7.87
N GLN A 190 -21.10 12.16 -7.87
CA GLN A 190 -22.27 12.84 -7.27
C GLN A 190 -23.42 13.08 -8.25
N GLY A 191 -23.35 12.52 -9.47
CA GLY A 191 -24.44 12.58 -10.44
C GLY A 191 -24.71 13.96 -11.03
N ARG A 192 -23.74 14.89 -10.98
CA ARG A 192 -23.87 16.16 -11.73
C ARG A 192 -23.29 16.01 -13.14
N PRO A 193 -23.95 16.56 -14.18
CA PRO A 193 -23.40 16.53 -15.53
C PRO A 193 -22.13 17.39 -15.58
N LEU A 194 -21.15 16.91 -16.35
CA LEU A 194 -19.91 17.64 -16.63
C LEU A 194 -20.22 19.03 -17.21
N PRO A 195 -19.56 20.11 -16.75
CA PRO A 195 -19.66 21.39 -17.43
C PRO A 195 -18.89 21.29 -18.75
N GLY A 196 -19.63 21.32 -19.87
CA GLY A 196 -19.05 21.30 -21.22
C GLY A 196 -19.78 20.46 -22.26
N THR A 197 -20.88 19.77 -21.92
CA THR A 197 -21.77 19.23 -22.96
C THR A 197 -22.70 20.33 -23.47
N PRO A 198 -22.85 20.49 -24.81
CA PRO A 198 -23.72 21.50 -25.42
C PRO A 198 -25.21 21.11 -25.35
N ALA A 199 -25.67 20.65 -24.18
CA ALA A 199 -27.04 20.22 -23.95
C ALA A 199 -27.91 21.29 -23.26
N GLN A 200 -27.40 22.51 -23.03
CA GLN A 200 -28.17 23.62 -22.44
C GLN A 200 -28.68 24.65 -23.46
N LEU A 201 -29.16 24.21 -24.62
CA LEU A 201 -29.89 25.10 -25.55
C LEU A 201 -31.37 24.76 -25.74
N HIS A 202 -31.92 23.78 -25.01
CA HIS A 202 -33.36 23.53 -25.03
C HIS A 202 -33.91 23.45 -23.61
N CYS A 203 -34.14 24.62 -23.02
CA CYS A 203 -35.19 24.87 -22.03
C CYS A 203 -35.29 26.38 -21.80
N PHE A 204 -35.66 27.13 -22.84
CA PHE A 204 -36.32 28.40 -22.60
C PHE A 204 -37.70 28.09 -22.02
N PRO A 205 -38.09 28.66 -20.87
CA PRO A 205 -39.49 28.59 -20.45
C PRO A 205 -40.34 29.34 -21.49
N PRO A 206 -41.51 28.81 -21.89
CA PRO A 206 -42.44 29.58 -22.70
C PRO A 206 -42.87 30.84 -21.91
N PRO A 207 -43.05 31.98 -22.59
CA PRO A 207 -43.49 33.20 -21.94
C PRO A 207 -44.88 32.99 -21.33
N PRO A 208 -45.20 33.64 -20.19
CA PRO A 208 -46.49 33.48 -19.52
C PRO A 208 -47.62 33.97 -20.41
N ASP A 209 -48.68 33.16 -20.49
CA ASP A 209 -49.93 33.49 -21.17
C ASP A 209 -50.48 34.81 -20.62
N ARG A 210 -50.63 35.80 -21.51
CA ARG A 210 -51.42 37.01 -21.23
C ARG A 210 -52.89 36.63 -21.31
N GLU A 211 -53.47 36.25 -20.17
CA GLU A 211 -54.93 36.28 -20.01
C GLU A 211 -55.43 37.71 -20.19
N GLY A 212 -56.51 37.82 -20.96
CA GLY A 212 -57.13 39.07 -21.34
C GLY A 212 -57.99 39.70 -20.23
N GLY A 213 -57.97 41.02 -20.24
CA GLY A 213 -59.06 41.90 -19.83
C GLY A 213 -58.80 43.19 -20.60
N GLY A 214 -59.63 43.62 -21.55
CA GLY A 214 -61.08 43.69 -21.50
C GLY A 214 -61.41 45.17 -21.44
N SER A 215 -62.20 45.64 -22.43
CA SER A 215 -62.89 46.94 -22.43
C SER A 215 -62.04 48.20 -22.59
N ASP A 216 -62.40 49.26 -23.29
CA ASP A 216 -63.58 49.59 -24.08
C ASP A 216 -63.28 50.89 -24.88
N HIS A 217 -63.90 50.99 -26.05
CA HIS A 217 -64.51 52.19 -26.63
C HIS A 217 -63.75 53.53 -26.85
N LEU A 218 -63.82 53.91 -28.14
CA LEU A 218 -64.30 55.19 -28.70
C LEU A 218 -63.32 56.37 -28.95
N PHE A 219 -63.37 56.76 -30.24
CA PHE A 219 -63.04 58.02 -30.91
C PHE A 219 -61.57 58.37 -31.16
#